data_AF-A0AAV5GIZ1-F1
#
_entry.id   AF-A0AAV5GIZ1-F1
#
_cell.length_a   1.000
_cell.length_b   1.000
_cell.length_c   1.000
_cell.angle_alpha   90.00
_cell.angle_beta   90.00
_cell.angle_gamma   90.00
#
_symmetry.space_group_name_H-M   'P 1'
#
loop_
_entity.id
_entity.type
_entity.pdbx_description
1 polymer ?
#
loop_
_entity_poly.entity_id
_entity_poly.type
_entity_poly.pdbx_seq_one_letter_code
_entity_poly.pdbx_strand_id
1 'polypeptide(L)'
;MACLATPLRFLPLSRAELQLASCLPSGQSFRWHRLTPAAATLPDTPSSPAATAKPATAPPEEEWAFGWQDRTVVLRQEDDGLYYRSLYPYKPPHAAYAADLASNTTLPLLRSYFQLDTPLVPLYSDWSERDDKFKRKMAREGPRLEGIRVLKQDEWETLVSFICSANNNISRITLMVNRLCASLGTALPHPSSFTPSSVHHAASTIPSSPPPAPPSVDPSTASAPSLFSFPPPDALTAPTTESLLRALGFGYRASFLPASAAHLLSRAREADQTPHEYLRALGRADFVAQGRGGIADAREKLLEFKGVGRKVADCVLLFGLGWTETVPVDTHVFQIAIRDYAFPASRTTSLTPQLHDRVSSFLATKWGAHAGWAQQVLFFADLKPAAATKTARNKSAAGAGGGVFERLEVELEEEEGEGGAEEKKLSFDEEVAVLLANPGTKRRRTTVLQAAVQTGPGAGVLAVKEEEEVELVEEDETKPAKAKRPPLGGKKGSSKGGRRTSSRGGAVKMEE
;
A
#
# COMPACT_ATOMS: atom_id res chain seq x y z
N MET A 1 -11.85 1.68 20.89
CA MET A 1 -12.81 2.82 20.82
C MET A 1 -14.20 2.21 20.67
N ALA A 2 -15.25 2.67 21.37
CA ALA A 2 -16.61 2.21 21.05
C ALA A 2 -16.98 2.60 19.60
N CYS A 3 -17.78 1.79 18.91
CA CYS A 3 -18.19 2.06 17.53
C CYS A 3 -19.70 1.95 17.34
N LEU A 4 -20.18 2.55 16.26
CA LEU A 4 -21.51 2.34 15.70
C LEU A 4 -21.37 1.41 14.49
N ALA A 5 -22.21 0.40 14.36
CA ALA A 5 -22.14 -0.59 13.29
C ALA A 5 -23.45 -0.64 12.48
N THR A 6 -23.34 -0.75 11.16
CA THR A 6 -24.51 -1.04 10.33
C THR A 6 -24.90 -2.52 10.44
N PRO A 7 -26.18 -2.87 10.15
CA PRO A 7 -26.59 -4.27 10.07
C PRO A 7 -25.78 -5.03 9.02
N LEU A 8 -25.68 -6.36 9.18
CA LEU A 8 -25.10 -7.19 8.15
C LEU A 8 -25.90 -7.07 6.86
N ARG A 9 -25.21 -6.86 5.74
CA ARG A 9 -25.82 -6.82 4.41
C ARG A 9 -25.15 -7.85 3.51
N PHE A 10 -25.89 -8.29 2.50
CA PHE A 10 -25.45 -9.28 1.52
C PHE A 10 -25.55 -8.71 0.12
N LEU A 11 -24.53 -8.99 -0.70
CA LEU A 11 -24.46 -8.66 -2.12
C LEU A 11 -24.23 -9.96 -2.90
N PRO A 12 -25.23 -10.46 -3.66
CA PRO A 12 -25.04 -11.62 -4.52
C PRO A 12 -23.94 -11.37 -5.54
N LEU A 13 -22.88 -12.18 -5.50
CA LEU A 13 -21.68 -11.97 -6.34
C LEU A 13 -20.83 -13.25 -6.39
N SER A 14 -20.73 -13.86 -7.57
CA SER A 14 -19.92 -15.07 -7.73
C SER A 14 -18.42 -14.81 -7.60
N ARG A 15 -17.65 -15.85 -7.24
CA ARG A 15 -16.18 -15.79 -7.21
C ARG A 15 -15.55 -15.48 -8.58
N ALA A 16 -16.19 -15.92 -9.66
CA ALA A 16 -15.76 -15.60 -11.01
C ALA A 16 -15.85 -14.09 -11.31
N GLU A 17 -16.77 -13.38 -10.65
CA GLU A 17 -16.91 -11.94 -10.76
C GLU A 17 -15.98 -11.18 -9.81
N LEU A 18 -15.77 -11.64 -8.57
CA LEU A 18 -14.82 -11.01 -7.65
C LEU A 18 -14.21 -12.08 -6.75
N GLN A 19 -12.89 -12.07 -6.55
CA GLN A 19 -12.23 -12.91 -5.55
C GLN A 19 -11.36 -12.04 -4.65
N LEU A 20 -11.79 -11.81 -3.40
CA LEU A 20 -11.10 -10.88 -2.49
C LEU A 20 -9.64 -11.29 -2.24
N ALA A 21 -9.40 -12.57 -2.00
CA ALA A 21 -8.07 -13.11 -1.73
C ALA A 21 -7.07 -12.96 -2.90
N SER A 22 -7.58 -12.87 -4.14
CA SER A 22 -6.74 -12.61 -5.31
C SER A 22 -6.68 -11.12 -5.66
N CYS A 23 -7.72 -10.34 -5.36
CA CYS A 23 -7.83 -8.94 -5.76
C CYS A 23 -7.19 -7.96 -4.77
N LEU A 24 -7.37 -8.17 -3.47
CA LEU A 24 -6.95 -7.22 -2.43
C LEU A 24 -5.44 -7.20 -2.18
N PRO A 25 -4.73 -8.36 -2.11
CA PRO A 25 -3.28 -8.36 -1.92
C PRO A 25 -2.47 -8.19 -3.21
N SER A 26 -3.10 -7.85 -4.35
CA SER A 26 -2.45 -7.86 -5.67
C SER A 26 -1.61 -6.62 -5.99
N GLY A 27 -1.24 -5.81 -4.99
CA GLY A 27 -0.44 -4.59 -5.15
C GLY A 27 -1.18 -3.41 -5.81
N GLN A 28 -2.50 -3.48 -5.91
CA GLN A 28 -3.35 -2.37 -6.38
C GLN A 28 -3.63 -1.37 -5.26
N SER A 29 -4.07 -1.88 -4.11
CA SER A 29 -4.27 -1.14 -2.87
C SER A 29 -3.33 -1.67 -1.80
N PHE A 30 -3.05 -0.83 -0.80
CA PHE A 30 -2.16 -1.13 0.31
C PHE A 30 -2.84 -0.90 1.68
N ARG A 31 -4.17 -0.79 1.69
CA ARG A 31 -4.99 -0.44 2.86
C ARG A 31 -5.88 -1.57 3.37
N TRP A 32 -5.92 -2.69 2.67
CA TRP A 32 -6.72 -3.84 3.07
C TRP A 32 -5.97 -4.67 4.10
N HIS A 33 -6.66 -4.93 5.21
CA HIS A 33 -6.18 -5.74 6.31
C HIS A 33 -6.98 -7.03 6.34
N ARG A 34 -6.26 -8.15 6.30
CA ARG A 34 -6.85 -9.46 6.55
C ARG A 34 -7.02 -9.66 8.05
N LEU A 35 -8.19 -10.13 8.46
CA LEU A 35 -8.52 -10.43 9.85
C LEU A 35 -8.63 -11.94 10.06
N THR A 36 -8.17 -12.39 11.22
CA THR A 36 -8.41 -13.76 11.71
C THR A 36 -9.77 -13.84 12.42
N PRO A 37 -10.39 -15.03 12.54
CA PRO A 37 -11.74 -15.17 13.11
C PRO A 37 -11.93 -14.61 14.52
N ALA A 38 -10.87 -14.52 15.32
CA ALA A 38 -10.95 -13.96 16.67
C ALA A 38 -11.32 -12.46 16.69
N ALA A 39 -11.17 -11.76 15.56
CA ALA A 39 -11.58 -10.38 15.34
C ALA A 39 -12.74 -10.24 14.35
N ALA A 40 -13.39 -11.36 14.00
CA ALA A 40 -14.51 -11.37 13.06
C ALA A 40 -15.66 -10.54 13.60
N THR A 41 -16.12 -9.59 12.79
CA THR A 41 -17.26 -8.74 13.10
C THR A 41 -18.59 -9.43 12.78
N LEU A 42 -18.51 -10.65 12.25
CA LEU A 42 -19.61 -11.53 11.92
C LEU A 42 -19.60 -12.69 12.93
N PRO A 43 -20.61 -12.74 13.81
CA PRO A 43 -21.71 -13.63 13.46
C PRO A 43 -23.07 -13.04 13.86
N ASP A 44 -23.92 -12.84 12.86
CA ASP A 44 -25.36 -13.02 13.08
C ASP A 44 -25.65 -14.42 12.51
N THR A 45 -25.97 -15.39 13.36
CA THR A 45 -26.55 -16.66 12.91
C THR A 45 -27.62 -16.36 11.86
N PRO A 46 -27.59 -16.96 10.66
CA PRO A 46 -28.66 -16.75 9.71
C PRO A 46 -29.95 -17.26 10.36
N SER A 47 -30.92 -16.38 10.54
CA SER A 47 -32.29 -16.74 10.97
C SER A 47 -33.06 -17.47 9.86
N SER A 48 -32.37 -18.24 9.02
CA SER A 48 -32.98 -19.14 8.05
C SER A 48 -33.10 -20.52 8.68
N PRO A 49 -34.31 -21.05 8.91
CA PRO A 49 -34.52 -22.40 9.46
C PRO A 49 -34.16 -23.53 8.48
N ALA A 50 -33.41 -23.26 7.40
CA ALA A 50 -33.09 -24.22 6.34
C ALA A 50 -31.59 -24.48 6.13
N ALA A 51 -30.69 -23.98 6.98
CA ALA A 51 -29.25 -24.28 6.85
C ALA A 51 -28.90 -25.59 7.58
N THR A 52 -28.91 -26.70 6.84
CA THR A 52 -28.28 -27.95 7.25
C THR A 52 -26.83 -27.68 7.70
N ALA A 53 -26.47 -28.17 8.89
CA ALA A 53 -25.14 -28.04 9.46
C ALA A 53 -24.04 -28.41 8.45
N LYS A 54 -23.22 -27.42 8.08
CA LYS A 54 -22.04 -27.62 7.23
C LYS A 54 -21.02 -28.44 8.03
N PRO A 55 -20.42 -29.51 7.48
CA PRO A 55 -19.47 -30.35 8.20
C PRO A 55 -18.17 -29.58 8.52
N ALA A 56 -17.57 -29.92 9.66
CA ALA A 56 -16.44 -29.27 10.30
C ALA A 56 -15.08 -29.49 9.59
N THR A 57 -14.94 -29.03 8.34
CA THR A 57 -13.66 -29.05 7.61
C THR A 57 -13.36 -27.78 6.78
N ALA A 58 -14.11 -26.69 6.93
CA ALA A 58 -13.77 -25.44 6.25
C ALA A 58 -12.74 -24.63 7.06
N PRO A 59 -11.64 -24.13 6.45
CA PRO A 59 -10.70 -23.24 7.11
C PRO A 59 -11.42 -21.95 7.58
N PRO A 60 -10.84 -21.22 8.54
CA PRO A 60 -11.46 -20.02 9.09
C PRO A 60 -11.85 -19.01 7.98
N GLU A 61 -13.11 -18.58 8.00
CA GLU A 61 -13.65 -17.61 7.05
C GLU A 61 -12.89 -16.28 7.18
N GLU A 62 -12.21 -15.88 6.10
CA GLU A 62 -11.34 -14.71 6.07
C GLU A 62 -12.19 -13.42 5.95
N GLU A 63 -12.04 -12.52 6.92
CA GLU A 63 -12.59 -11.16 6.82
C GLU A 63 -11.53 -10.18 6.34
N TRP A 64 -11.98 -9.16 5.61
CA TRP A 64 -11.15 -8.09 5.10
C TRP A 64 -11.68 -6.75 5.58
N ALA A 65 -10.83 -5.92 6.16
CA ALA A 65 -11.19 -4.58 6.59
C ALA A 65 -10.30 -3.51 5.96
N PHE A 66 -10.90 -2.37 5.63
CA PHE A 66 -10.15 -1.18 5.22
C PHE A 66 -10.82 0.07 5.76
N GLY A 67 -10.00 1.07 6.09
CA GLY A 67 -10.49 2.40 6.45
C GLY A 67 -10.81 3.20 5.19
N TRP A 68 -12.04 3.70 5.08
CA TRP A 68 -12.51 4.56 4.01
C TRP A 68 -13.06 5.85 4.58
N GLN A 69 -12.33 6.95 4.41
CA GLN A 69 -12.73 8.31 4.82
C GLN A 69 -13.29 8.38 6.26
N ASP A 70 -14.58 8.18 6.44
CA ASP A 70 -15.34 8.30 7.68
C ASP A 70 -15.68 6.97 8.39
N ARG A 71 -15.39 5.82 7.78
CA ARG A 71 -15.78 4.50 8.27
C ARG A 71 -14.73 3.43 8.03
N THR A 72 -14.79 2.36 8.80
CA THR A 72 -14.15 1.09 8.44
C THR A 72 -15.17 0.22 7.73
N VAL A 73 -14.84 -0.29 6.55
CA VAL A 73 -15.67 -1.25 5.84
C VAL A 73 -15.10 -2.64 6.09
N VAL A 74 -15.98 -3.59 6.40
CA VAL A 74 -15.62 -4.99 6.66
C VAL A 74 -16.36 -5.89 5.67
N LEU A 75 -15.62 -6.80 5.06
CA LEU A 75 -16.08 -7.72 4.03
C LEU A 75 -15.79 -9.17 4.41
N ARG A 76 -16.73 -10.06 4.11
CA ARG A 76 -16.52 -11.52 4.12
C ARG A 76 -17.10 -12.10 2.84
N GLN A 77 -16.31 -12.93 2.16
CA GLN A 77 -16.73 -13.55 0.91
C GLN A 77 -17.08 -15.02 1.11
N GLU A 78 -18.28 -15.39 0.72
CA GLU A 78 -18.74 -16.77 0.53
C GLU A 78 -18.84 -17.10 -0.97
N ASP A 79 -19.29 -18.31 -1.29
CA ASP A 79 -19.39 -18.78 -2.68
C ASP A 79 -20.57 -18.12 -3.43
N ASP A 80 -21.61 -17.73 -2.70
CA ASP A 80 -22.84 -17.13 -3.21
C ASP A 80 -22.84 -15.58 -3.22
N GLY A 81 -21.92 -14.97 -2.48
CA GLY A 81 -21.83 -13.51 -2.44
C GLY A 81 -20.87 -12.92 -1.41
N LEU A 82 -21.02 -11.61 -1.29
CA LEU A 82 -20.21 -10.76 -0.44
C LEU A 82 -21.06 -10.23 0.71
N TYR A 83 -20.72 -10.61 1.92
CA TYR A 83 -21.25 -10.02 3.14
C TYR A 83 -20.45 -8.77 3.49
N TYR A 84 -21.13 -7.72 3.90
CA TYR A 84 -20.48 -6.46 4.25
C TYR A 84 -21.20 -5.71 5.38
N ARG A 85 -20.42 -4.92 6.11
CA ARG A 85 -20.91 -3.92 7.07
C ARG A 85 -19.91 -2.77 7.21
N SER A 86 -20.32 -1.71 7.89
CA SER A 86 -19.47 -0.55 8.18
C SER A 86 -19.50 -0.19 9.65
N LEU A 87 -18.32 0.18 10.15
CA LEU A 87 -18.09 0.62 11.52
C LEU A 87 -17.71 2.11 11.51
N TYR A 88 -18.34 2.89 12.38
CA TYR A 88 -18.15 4.33 12.49
C TYR A 88 -17.70 4.73 13.89
N PRO A 89 -16.89 5.80 14.01
CA PRO A 89 -16.58 6.38 15.31
C PRO A 89 -17.85 6.67 16.10
N TYR A 90 -17.85 6.36 17.39
CA TYR A 90 -18.97 6.68 18.26
C TYR A 90 -19.03 8.20 18.53
N LYS A 91 -19.80 8.94 17.72
CA LYS A 91 -20.03 10.38 17.86
C LYS A 91 -21.45 10.77 17.40
N PRO A 92 -22.50 10.45 18.16
CA PRO A 92 -23.87 10.77 17.77
C PRO A 92 -24.16 12.29 17.89
N PRO A 93 -24.89 12.90 16.93
CA PRO A 93 -25.32 12.32 15.66
C PRO A 93 -24.15 12.21 14.68
N HIS A 94 -23.94 11.02 14.11
CA HIS A 94 -22.95 10.80 13.07
C HIS A 94 -23.67 10.80 11.71
N ALA A 95 -23.65 11.94 11.00
CA ALA A 95 -24.44 12.16 9.79
C ALA A 95 -24.24 11.05 8.73
N ALA A 96 -23.00 10.64 8.50
CA ALA A 96 -22.70 9.61 7.52
C ALA A 96 -23.18 8.20 7.92
N TYR A 97 -23.23 7.92 9.22
CA TYR A 97 -23.77 6.65 9.73
C TYR A 97 -25.29 6.62 9.57
N ALA A 98 -25.95 7.73 9.92
CA ALA A 98 -27.39 7.88 9.72
C ALA A 98 -27.77 7.76 8.24
N ALA A 99 -27.00 8.37 7.33
CA ALA A 99 -27.18 8.24 5.90
C ALA A 99 -27.02 6.80 5.42
N ASP A 100 -26.01 6.07 5.91
CA ASP A 100 -25.78 4.68 5.55
C ASP A 100 -26.87 3.74 6.10
N LEU A 101 -27.38 3.98 7.30
CA LEU A 101 -28.54 3.24 7.82
C LEU A 101 -29.78 3.47 6.95
N ALA A 102 -30.03 4.71 6.55
CA ALA A 102 -31.22 5.07 5.77
C ALA A 102 -31.17 4.60 4.31
N SER A 103 -29.99 4.65 3.68
CA SER A 103 -29.86 4.52 2.21
C SER A 103 -28.79 3.54 1.74
N ASN A 104 -28.12 2.83 2.67
CA ASN A 104 -27.07 1.88 2.35
C ASN A 104 -25.97 2.48 1.45
N THR A 105 -25.38 3.61 1.87
CA THR A 105 -24.32 4.30 1.12
C THR A 105 -23.07 3.45 0.92
N THR A 106 -22.90 2.39 1.72
CA THR A 106 -21.78 1.45 1.57
C THR A 106 -21.92 0.57 0.33
N LEU A 107 -23.13 0.22 -0.11
CA LEU A 107 -23.33 -0.55 -1.34
C LEU A 107 -22.84 0.17 -2.62
N PRO A 108 -23.25 1.41 -2.95
CA PRO A 108 -22.74 2.12 -4.11
C PRO A 108 -21.23 2.39 -4.02
N LEU A 109 -20.69 2.58 -2.80
CA LEU A 109 -19.25 2.61 -2.59
C LEU A 109 -18.58 1.31 -3.06
N LEU A 110 -19.06 0.15 -2.61
CA LEU A 110 -18.49 -1.15 -3.01
C LEU A 110 -18.67 -1.42 -4.51
N ARG A 111 -19.83 -1.09 -5.08
CA ARG A 111 -20.06 -1.23 -6.53
C ARG A 111 -19.09 -0.37 -7.34
N SER A 112 -18.85 0.87 -6.92
CA SER A 112 -17.89 1.76 -7.58
C SER A 112 -16.45 1.27 -7.38
N TYR A 113 -16.06 0.97 -6.14
CA TYR A 113 -14.68 0.60 -5.78
C TYR A 113 -14.22 -0.69 -6.47
N PHE A 114 -15.09 -1.70 -6.55
CA PHE A 114 -14.81 -2.94 -7.29
C PHE A 114 -15.28 -2.89 -8.76
N GLN A 115 -15.83 -1.77 -9.22
CA GLN A 115 -16.33 -1.59 -10.59
C GLN A 115 -17.32 -2.70 -11.03
N LEU A 116 -18.25 -3.05 -10.14
CA LEU A 116 -19.14 -4.22 -10.28
C LEU A 116 -20.17 -4.08 -11.42
N ASP A 117 -20.35 -2.89 -11.98
CA ASP A 117 -21.23 -2.69 -13.13
C ASP A 117 -20.59 -3.16 -14.45
N THR A 118 -19.26 -3.39 -14.46
CA THR A 118 -18.55 -4.03 -15.57
C THR A 118 -18.53 -5.54 -15.33
N PRO A 119 -19.21 -6.37 -16.16
CA PRO A 119 -19.21 -7.83 -15.98
C PRO A 119 -17.83 -8.39 -16.31
N LEU A 120 -17.24 -9.13 -15.37
CA LEU A 120 -15.85 -9.59 -15.50
C LEU A 120 -15.73 -10.83 -16.39
N VAL A 121 -16.67 -11.77 -16.28
CA VAL A 121 -16.60 -13.04 -17.02
C VAL A 121 -16.53 -12.83 -18.55
N PRO A 122 -17.34 -11.94 -19.17
CA PRO A 122 -17.19 -11.64 -20.60
C PRO A 122 -15.82 -11.08 -20.98
N LEU A 123 -15.19 -10.28 -20.11
CA LEU A 123 -13.85 -9.74 -20.38
C LEU A 123 -12.79 -10.85 -20.41
N TYR A 124 -12.86 -11.82 -19.50
CA TYR A 124 -11.95 -12.97 -19.51
C TYR A 124 -12.10 -13.82 -20.77
N SER A 125 -13.34 -13.97 -21.27
CA SER A 125 -13.60 -14.66 -22.53
C SER A 125 -12.97 -13.90 -23.71
N ASP A 126 -13.23 -12.60 -23.82
CA ASP A 126 -12.65 -11.74 -24.87
C ASP A 126 -11.11 -11.75 -24.86
N TRP A 127 -10.48 -11.61 -23.69
CA TRP A 127 -9.01 -11.66 -23.60
C TRP A 127 -8.44 -13.03 -23.95
N SER A 128 -9.14 -14.12 -23.60
CA SER A 128 -8.73 -15.48 -23.96
C SER A 128 -8.87 -15.76 -25.46
N GLU A 129 -9.82 -15.13 -26.13
CA GLU A 129 -9.97 -15.22 -27.59
C GLU A 129 -8.89 -14.41 -28.33
N ARG A 130 -8.52 -13.24 -27.81
CA ARG A 130 -7.51 -12.36 -28.41
C ARG A 130 -6.07 -12.81 -28.17
N ASP A 131 -5.81 -13.47 -27.04
CA ASP A 131 -4.46 -13.83 -26.60
C ASP A 131 -4.37 -15.28 -26.11
N ASP A 132 -3.82 -16.14 -26.97
CA ASP A 132 -3.50 -17.53 -26.68
C ASP A 132 -2.68 -17.72 -25.39
N LYS A 133 -1.82 -16.75 -25.02
CA LYS A 133 -1.01 -16.85 -23.79
C LYS A 133 -1.86 -16.60 -22.56
N PHE A 134 -2.73 -15.59 -22.60
CA PHE A 134 -3.74 -15.37 -21.57
C PHE A 134 -4.62 -16.61 -21.40
N LYS A 135 -5.16 -17.15 -22.50
CA LYS A 135 -5.97 -18.38 -22.52
C LYS A 135 -5.27 -19.57 -21.87
N ARG A 136 -4.01 -19.84 -22.25
CA ARG A 136 -3.21 -20.91 -21.65
C ARG A 136 -2.94 -20.70 -20.17
N LYS A 137 -2.75 -19.45 -19.72
CA LYS A 137 -2.53 -19.14 -18.30
C LYS A 137 -3.80 -19.39 -17.48
N MET A 138 -4.96 -18.96 -17.99
CA MET A 138 -6.26 -19.24 -17.37
C MET A 138 -6.58 -20.74 -17.33
N ALA A 139 -6.26 -21.50 -18.39
CA ALA A 139 -6.46 -22.94 -18.40
C ALA A 139 -5.61 -23.67 -17.34
N ARG A 140 -4.42 -23.15 -17.02
CA ARG A 140 -3.49 -23.77 -16.06
C ARG A 140 -3.75 -23.33 -14.62
N GLU A 141 -4.13 -22.07 -14.40
CA GLU A 141 -4.15 -21.42 -13.07
C GLU A 141 -5.51 -20.78 -12.76
N GLY A 142 -6.56 -21.13 -13.51
CA GLY A 142 -7.90 -20.51 -13.47
C GLY A 142 -8.46 -20.24 -12.08
N PRO A 143 -8.56 -21.22 -11.17
CA PRO A 143 -9.12 -21.02 -9.82
C PRO A 143 -8.37 -19.95 -9.00
N ARG A 144 -7.09 -19.70 -9.28
CA ARG A 144 -6.30 -18.66 -8.63
C ARG A 144 -6.49 -17.29 -9.28
N LEU A 145 -6.73 -17.28 -10.60
CA LEU A 145 -6.70 -16.09 -11.45
C LEU A 145 -8.08 -15.53 -11.78
N GLU A 146 -9.16 -16.25 -11.48
CA GLU A 146 -10.51 -15.75 -11.63
C GLU A 146 -10.85 -14.65 -10.60
N GLY A 147 -11.86 -13.84 -10.91
CA GLY A 147 -12.35 -12.81 -9.98
C GLY A 147 -11.37 -11.66 -9.71
N ILE A 148 -10.25 -11.57 -10.41
CA ILE A 148 -9.31 -10.45 -10.26
C ILE A 148 -9.86 -9.24 -11.03
N ARG A 149 -10.25 -8.21 -10.27
CA ARG A 149 -10.74 -6.93 -10.78
C ARG A 149 -9.70 -5.84 -10.62
N VAL A 150 -9.88 -4.75 -11.38
CA VAL A 150 -9.18 -3.49 -11.14
C VAL A 150 -9.97 -2.66 -10.15
N LEU A 151 -9.34 -2.23 -9.07
CA LEU A 151 -9.98 -1.35 -8.08
C LEU A 151 -10.07 0.09 -8.63
N LYS A 152 -11.15 0.81 -8.28
CA LYS A 152 -11.30 2.25 -8.48
C LYS A 152 -11.21 2.96 -7.13
N GLN A 153 -9.98 3.22 -6.72
CA GLN A 153 -9.60 3.84 -5.46
C GLN A 153 -9.78 5.36 -5.50
N ASP A 154 -9.73 5.99 -4.32
CA ASP A 154 -9.65 7.45 -4.20
C ASP A 154 -8.40 7.96 -4.94
N GLU A 155 -8.55 9.03 -5.71
CA GLU A 155 -7.53 9.54 -6.62
C GLU A 155 -6.30 10.04 -5.87
N TRP A 156 -6.50 10.68 -4.71
CA TRP A 156 -5.42 11.21 -3.87
C TRP A 156 -4.68 10.09 -3.15
N GLU A 157 -5.41 9.14 -2.56
CA GLU A 157 -4.84 7.94 -1.96
C GLU A 157 -3.98 7.18 -2.97
N THR A 158 -4.50 6.99 -4.18
CA THR A 158 -3.79 6.29 -5.26
C THR A 158 -2.51 7.03 -5.63
N LEU A 159 -2.57 8.34 -5.84
CA LEU A 159 -1.41 9.18 -6.18
C LEU A 159 -0.29 9.05 -5.14
N VAL A 160 -0.61 9.29 -3.86
CA VAL A 160 0.37 9.24 -2.77
C VAL A 160 0.92 7.82 -2.58
N SER A 161 0.06 6.80 -2.65
CA SER A 161 0.47 5.40 -2.49
C SER A 161 1.43 4.96 -3.60
N PHE A 162 1.18 5.35 -4.85
CA PHE A 162 2.07 4.98 -5.95
C PHE A 162 3.34 5.83 -6.03
N ILE A 163 3.36 7.09 -5.53
CA ILE A 163 4.61 7.81 -5.27
C ILE A 163 5.49 7.00 -4.30
N CYS A 164 4.90 6.39 -3.27
CA CYS A 164 5.61 5.52 -2.32
C CYS A 164 6.13 4.20 -2.94
N SER A 165 5.56 3.79 -4.08
CA SER A 165 5.86 2.51 -4.73
C SER A 165 7.14 2.50 -5.58
N ALA A 166 7.60 3.66 -6.05
CA ALA A 166 8.73 3.73 -6.97
C ALA A 166 9.99 3.13 -6.34
N ASN A 167 10.62 2.11 -6.95
CA ASN A 167 11.77 1.38 -6.40
C ASN A 167 11.52 0.84 -4.97
N ASN A 168 10.45 0.08 -4.80
CA ASN A 168 10.02 -0.46 -3.51
C ASN A 168 9.31 -1.81 -3.70
N ASN A 169 8.98 -2.51 -2.61
CA ASN A 169 8.20 -3.76 -2.64
C ASN A 169 6.87 -3.60 -1.90
N ILE A 170 5.89 -4.46 -2.22
CA ILE A 170 4.51 -4.39 -1.72
C ILE A 170 4.47 -4.30 -0.20
N SER A 171 5.24 -5.13 0.51
CA SER A 171 5.27 -5.16 1.98
C SER A 171 5.72 -3.83 2.58
N ARG A 172 6.81 -3.23 2.06
CA ARG A 172 7.32 -1.95 2.54
C ARG A 172 6.41 -0.78 2.15
N ILE A 173 5.79 -0.81 0.97
CA ILE A 173 4.81 0.20 0.56
C ILE A 173 3.61 0.17 1.52
N THR A 174 3.08 -1.02 1.77
CA THR A 174 1.98 -1.24 2.72
C THR A 174 2.32 -0.67 4.09
N LEU A 175 3.50 -0.96 4.61
CA LEU A 175 3.94 -0.40 5.89
C LEU A 175 4.03 1.13 5.86
N MET A 176 4.62 1.72 4.82
CA MET A 176 4.75 3.17 4.69
C MET A 176 3.37 3.86 4.65
N VAL A 177 2.46 3.36 3.80
CA VAL A 177 1.11 3.91 3.66
C VAL A 177 0.33 3.80 4.97
N ASN A 178 0.42 2.67 5.67
CA ASN A 178 -0.23 2.50 6.97
C ASN A 178 0.32 3.45 8.04
N ARG A 179 1.64 3.65 8.10
CA ARG A 179 2.27 4.61 9.03
C ARG A 179 1.86 6.05 8.74
N LEU A 180 1.73 6.41 7.47
CA LEU A 180 1.23 7.71 7.05
C LEU A 180 -0.20 7.93 7.55
N CYS A 181 -1.09 6.97 7.31
CA CYS A 181 -2.48 7.06 7.77
C CYS A 181 -2.56 7.10 9.31
N ALA A 182 -1.76 6.31 10.02
CA ALA A 182 -1.72 6.34 11.49
C ALA A 182 -1.21 7.67 12.06
N SER A 183 -0.33 8.37 11.34
CA SER A 183 0.29 9.61 11.83
C SER A 183 -0.50 10.87 11.48
N LEU A 184 -1.18 10.88 10.33
CA LEU A 184 -1.83 12.08 9.77
C LEU A 184 -3.32 11.88 9.42
N GLY A 185 -3.83 10.66 9.52
CA GLY A 185 -5.23 10.32 9.27
C GLY A 185 -6.09 10.40 10.53
N THR A 186 -7.41 10.35 10.33
CA THR A 186 -8.38 10.31 11.44
C THR A 186 -8.54 8.87 11.92
N ALA A 187 -8.55 8.64 13.23
CA ALA A 187 -8.76 7.32 13.80
C ALA A 187 -10.18 6.78 13.47
N LEU A 188 -10.24 5.54 12.99
CA LEU A 188 -11.44 4.81 12.62
C LEU A 188 -11.55 3.53 13.46
N PRO A 189 -12.77 3.03 13.73
CA PRO A 189 -12.94 1.83 14.52
C PRO A 189 -12.25 0.63 13.88
N HIS A 190 -11.51 -0.12 14.68
CA HIS A 190 -11.01 -1.42 14.26
C HIS A 190 -12.10 -2.50 14.46
N PRO A 191 -12.15 -3.53 13.60
CA PRO A 191 -13.04 -4.69 13.74
C PRO A 191 -13.06 -5.31 15.14
N SER A 192 -11.93 -5.36 15.85
CA SER A 192 -11.87 -5.86 17.23
C SER A 192 -12.61 -5.00 18.27
N SER A 193 -13.04 -3.78 17.90
CA SER A 193 -13.89 -2.93 18.74
C SER A 193 -15.39 -3.21 18.54
N PHE A 194 -15.74 -4.08 17.58
CA PHE A 194 -17.12 -4.44 17.30
C PHE A 194 -17.74 -5.27 18.42
N THR A 195 -19.00 -4.97 18.73
CA THR A 195 -19.85 -5.79 19.58
C THR A 195 -21.26 -5.86 18.97
N PRO A 196 -22.04 -6.93 19.17
CA PRO A 196 -23.44 -6.97 18.70
C PRO A 196 -24.28 -5.78 19.20
N SER A 197 -24.02 -5.27 20.41
CA SER A 197 -24.68 -4.08 20.95
C SER A 197 -24.39 -2.77 20.21
N SER A 198 -23.37 -2.75 19.35
CA SER A 198 -23.03 -1.61 18.48
C SER A 198 -23.90 -1.54 17.22
N VAL A 199 -24.68 -2.58 16.92
CA VAL A 199 -25.51 -2.67 15.70
C VAL A 199 -26.82 -1.92 15.92
N HIS A 200 -27.13 -1.00 15.00
CA HIS A 200 -28.41 -0.29 14.99
C HIS A 200 -29.09 -0.43 13.64
N HIS A 201 -30.43 -0.51 13.66
CA HIS A 201 -31.25 -0.65 12.43
C HIS A 201 -31.90 0.67 12.00
N ALA A 202 -31.95 1.66 12.89
CA ALA A 202 -32.50 2.98 12.62
C ALA A 202 -31.82 4.05 13.48
N ALA A 203 -31.80 5.30 13.01
CA ALA A 203 -31.20 6.42 13.76
C ALA A 203 -31.83 6.61 15.15
N SER A 204 -33.12 6.30 15.32
CA SER A 204 -33.84 6.34 16.60
C SER A 204 -33.36 5.32 17.62
N THR A 205 -32.65 4.27 17.19
CA THR A 205 -32.14 3.20 18.07
C THR A 205 -30.72 3.46 18.57
N ILE A 206 -30.11 4.59 18.17
CA ILE A 206 -28.75 4.96 18.56
C ILE A 206 -28.78 5.58 19.96
N PRO A 207 -28.05 5.02 20.95
CA PRO A 207 -28.00 5.60 22.28
C PRO A 207 -27.28 6.95 22.29
N SER A 208 -27.60 7.81 23.26
CA SER A 208 -26.93 9.11 23.40
C SER A 208 -25.50 8.98 23.96
N SER A 209 -25.20 7.90 24.69
CA SER A 209 -23.90 7.59 25.28
C SER A 209 -23.37 6.22 24.80
N PRO A 210 -22.04 6.06 24.63
CA PRO A 210 -21.46 4.82 24.12
C PRO A 210 -21.83 3.63 25.02
N PRO A 211 -22.06 2.44 24.44
CA PRO A 211 -22.16 1.23 25.24
C PRO A 211 -20.87 1.03 26.05
N PRO A 212 -20.96 0.43 27.25
CA PRO A 212 -19.77 0.15 28.06
C PRO A 212 -18.78 -0.66 27.22
N ALA A 213 -17.51 -0.24 27.24
CA ALA A 213 -16.45 -0.96 26.52
C ALA A 213 -16.41 -2.42 27.01
N PRO A 214 -16.11 -3.39 26.12
CA PRO A 214 -15.85 -4.76 26.58
C PRO A 214 -14.76 -4.72 27.67
N PRO A 215 -14.81 -5.62 28.67
CA PRO A 215 -13.84 -5.64 29.76
C PRO A 215 -12.44 -5.70 29.15
N SER A 216 -11.66 -4.64 29.36
CA SER A 216 -10.35 -4.45 28.75
C SER A 216 -9.41 -5.56 29.19
N VAL A 217 -8.69 -6.13 28.22
CA VAL A 217 -7.36 -6.68 28.50
C VAL A 217 -6.52 -5.52 29.03
N ASP A 218 -5.96 -5.71 30.23
CA ASP A 218 -5.06 -4.84 31.00
C ASP A 218 -4.80 -3.40 30.48
N PRO A 219 -5.20 -2.34 31.21
CA PRO A 219 -4.93 -0.95 30.83
C PRO A 219 -3.44 -0.57 30.73
N SER A 220 -2.50 -1.45 31.12
CA SER A 220 -1.06 -1.27 30.87
C SER A 220 -0.59 -1.74 29.49
N THR A 221 -1.46 -2.31 28.66
CA THR A 221 -1.13 -2.84 27.33
C THR A 221 -1.77 -2.00 26.21
N ALA A 222 -0.92 -1.54 25.27
CA ALA A 222 -1.17 -0.85 23.99
C ALA A 222 -2.57 -0.28 23.70
N SER A 223 -2.64 1.00 23.29
CA SER A 223 -3.87 1.64 22.77
C SER A 223 -4.62 0.69 21.83
N ALA A 224 -5.94 0.53 22.05
CA ALA A 224 -6.78 -0.36 21.23
C ALA A 224 -6.48 -0.17 19.74
N PRO A 225 -6.29 -1.26 18.97
CA PRO A 225 -5.95 -1.16 17.56
C PRO A 225 -7.01 -0.30 16.87
N SER A 226 -6.57 0.61 16.01
CA SER A 226 -7.41 1.51 15.22
C SER A 226 -6.98 1.41 13.77
N LEU A 227 -7.95 1.47 12.86
CA LEU A 227 -7.65 1.82 11.48
C LEU A 227 -7.67 3.34 11.36
N PHE A 228 -7.25 3.86 10.21
CA PHE A 228 -7.15 5.31 10.01
C PHE A 228 -7.66 5.68 8.63
N SER A 229 -8.23 6.87 8.49
CA SER A 229 -8.52 7.44 7.18
C SER A 229 -7.22 7.74 6.43
N PHE A 230 -7.28 7.85 5.11
CA PHE A 230 -6.18 8.45 4.37
C PHE A 230 -6.07 9.95 4.72
N PRO A 231 -4.86 10.51 4.87
CA PRO A 231 -4.71 11.93 5.19
C PRO A 231 -5.14 12.82 4.01
N PRO A 232 -5.92 13.89 4.25
CA PRO A 232 -6.26 14.84 3.20
C PRO A 232 -5.01 15.63 2.77
N PRO A 233 -5.02 16.27 1.58
CA PRO A 233 -3.84 16.95 1.04
C PRO A 233 -3.25 18.03 1.98
N ASP A 234 -4.09 18.81 2.65
CA ASP A 234 -3.70 19.86 3.59
C ASP A 234 -2.89 19.32 4.77
N ALA A 235 -3.22 18.13 5.29
CA ALA A 235 -2.48 17.48 6.39
C ALA A 235 -1.02 17.18 6.03
N LEU A 236 -0.69 17.09 4.74
CA LEU A 236 0.67 16.84 4.24
C LEU A 236 1.48 18.13 3.98
N THR A 237 0.90 19.31 4.19
CA THR A 237 1.56 20.60 3.92
C THR A 237 2.19 21.26 5.14
N ALA A 238 2.05 20.67 6.34
CA ALA A 238 2.66 21.24 7.53
C ALA A 238 4.20 21.30 7.39
N PRO A 239 4.88 22.35 7.90
CA PRO A 239 6.34 22.49 7.77
C PRO A 239 7.14 21.30 8.33
N THR A 240 6.59 20.60 9.31
CA THR A 240 7.19 19.43 9.96
C THR A 240 6.98 18.12 9.20
N THR A 241 6.14 18.10 8.15
CA THR A 241 5.72 16.88 7.46
C THR A 241 6.89 16.11 6.86
N GLU A 242 7.82 16.79 6.17
CA GLU A 242 8.97 16.08 5.58
C GLU A 242 9.81 15.37 6.64
N SER A 243 10.10 16.05 7.76
CA SER A 243 10.86 15.47 8.87
C SER A 243 10.14 14.27 9.48
N LEU A 244 8.82 14.36 9.66
CA LEU A 244 7.98 13.25 10.10
C LEU A 244 8.07 12.07 9.13
N LEU A 245 7.87 12.29 7.82
CA LEU A 245 7.93 11.24 6.81
C LEU A 245 9.31 10.56 6.74
N ARG A 246 10.39 11.34 6.93
CA ARG A 246 11.76 10.79 7.06
C ARG A 246 11.86 9.86 8.27
N ALA A 247 11.34 10.28 9.42
CA ALA A 247 11.32 9.46 10.64
C ALA A 247 10.50 8.17 10.46
N LEU A 248 9.41 8.22 9.69
CA LEU A 248 8.55 7.08 9.36
C LEU A 248 9.14 6.11 8.30
N GLY A 249 10.28 6.47 7.68
CA GLY A 249 11.02 5.59 6.77
C GLY A 249 10.74 5.79 5.28
N PHE A 250 10.18 6.94 4.89
CA PHE A 250 9.88 7.27 3.48
C PHE A 250 11.13 7.50 2.62
N GLY A 251 12.27 7.78 3.26
CA GLY A 251 13.54 8.02 2.58
C GLY A 251 13.48 9.27 1.69
N TYR A 252 14.03 9.19 0.48
CA TYR A 252 14.05 10.31 -0.45
C TYR A 252 12.65 10.80 -0.87
N ARG A 253 11.64 9.92 -0.80
CA ARG A 253 10.24 10.22 -1.14
C ARG A 253 9.57 11.14 -0.13
N ALA A 254 10.15 11.31 1.06
CA ALA A 254 9.60 12.20 2.09
C ALA A 254 9.41 13.65 1.60
N SER A 255 10.26 14.11 0.68
CA SER A 255 10.17 15.45 0.08
C SER A 255 9.19 15.54 -1.11
N PHE A 256 8.63 14.41 -1.56
CA PHE A 256 7.74 14.34 -2.73
C PHE A 256 6.29 14.56 -2.33
N LEU A 257 5.88 14.01 -1.19
CA LEU A 257 4.51 14.05 -0.70
C LEU A 257 4.06 15.48 -0.36
N PRO A 258 4.78 16.26 0.49
CA PRO A 258 4.40 17.64 0.77
C PRO A 258 4.38 18.53 -0.49
N ALA A 259 5.36 18.33 -1.39
CA ALA A 259 5.42 19.08 -2.65
C ALA A 259 4.23 18.75 -3.57
N SER A 260 3.84 17.47 -3.67
CA SER A 260 2.69 17.03 -4.46
C SER A 260 1.37 17.51 -3.85
N ALA A 261 1.25 17.51 -2.52
CA ALA A 261 0.10 18.05 -1.82
C ALA A 261 -0.05 19.57 -2.04
N ALA A 262 1.05 20.32 -1.92
CA ALA A 262 1.07 21.75 -2.19
C ALA A 262 0.72 22.06 -3.66
N HIS A 263 1.24 21.28 -4.61
CA HIS A 263 0.90 21.39 -6.03
C HIS A 263 -0.59 21.15 -6.27
N LEU A 264 -1.17 20.10 -5.68
CA LEU A 264 -2.59 19.80 -5.79
C LEU A 264 -3.45 20.96 -5.29
N LEU A 265 -3.14 21.48 -4.10
CA LEU A 265 -3.87 22.59 -3.49
C LEU A 265 -3.78 23.86 -4.34
N SER A 266 -2.61 24.15 -4.92
CA SER A 266 -2.44 25.29 -5.84
C SER A 266 -3.30 25.13 -7.09
N ARG A 267 -3.24 23.97 -7.75
CA ARG A 267 -4.00 23.71 -8.99
C ARG A 267 -5.50 23.69 -8.78
N ALA A 268 -5.95 23.11 -7.68
CA ALA A 268 -7.37 23.10 -7.31
C ALA A 268 -7.87 24.54 -7.10
N ARG A 269 -7.10 25.37 -6.38
CA ARG A 269 -7.43 26.80 -6.20
C ARG A 269 -7.42 27.59 -7.50
N GLU A 270 -6.44 27.37 -8.37
CA GLU A 270 -6.38 28.01 -9.70
C GLU A 270 -7.60 27.67 -10.57
N ALA A 271 -8.15 26.46 -10.39
CA ALA A 271 -9.32 25.98 -11.12
C ALA A 271 -10.66 26.27 -10.42
N ASP A 272 -10.66 26.98 -9.28
CA ASP A 272 -11.84 27.21 -8.43
C ASP A 272 -12.56 25.89 -8.04
N GLN A 273 -11.77 24.89 -7.66
CA GLN A 273 -12.21 23.53 -7.33
C GLN A 273 -11.65 23.09 -5.98
N THR A 274 -12.31 22.12 -5.35
CA THR A 274 -11.70 21.33 -4.28
C THR A 274 -10.60 20.41 -4.82
N PRO A 275 -9.64 19.98 -3.99
CA PRO A 275 -8.62 18.99 -4.42
C PRO A 275 -9.20 17.70 -5.00
N HIS A 276 -10.32 17.24 -4.43
CA HIS A 276 -11.02 16.05 -4.91
C HIS A 276 -11.63 16.28 -6.30
N GLU A 277 -12.33 17.40 -6.51
CA GLU A 277 -12.91 17.75 -7.81
C GLU A 277 -11.84 17.91 -8.90
N TYR A 278 -10.70 18.53 -8.57
CA TYR A 278 -9.60 18.69 -9.51
C TYR A 278 -9.05 17.35 -10.01
N LEU A 279 -8.77 16.41 -9.08
CA LEU A 279 -8.29 15.08 -9.46
C LEU A 279 -9.37 14.27 -10.19
N ARG A 280 -10.62 14.32 -9.72
CA ARG A 280 -11.75 13.63 -10.35
C ARG A 280 -11.97 14.07 -11.79
N ALA A 281 -11.77 15.36 -12.08
CA ALA A 281 -11.84 15.90 -13.44
C ALA A 281 -10.76 15.35 -14.39
N LEU A 282 -9.71 14.69 -13.88
CA LEU A 282 -8.74 13.93 -14.68
C LEU A 282 -9.21 12.49 -15.00
N GLY A 283 -10.32 12.08 -14.40
CA GLY A 283 -10.96 10.79 -14.62
C GLY A 283 -11.47 10.64 -16.05
N ARG A 284 -11.40 9.43 -16.61
CA ARG A 284 -11.76 9.16 -18.02
C ARG A 284 -13.13 9.71 -18.41
N ALA A 285 -14.14 9.52 -17.55
CA ALA A 285 -15.50 9.98 -17.81
C ALA A 285 -15.57 11.50 -17.97
N ASP A 286 -15.07 12.24 -16.97
CA ASP A 286 -15.16 13.71 -16.95
C ASP A 286 -14.20 14.35 -17.97
N PHE A 287 -12.99 13.80 -18.09
CA PHE A 287 -11.96 14.33 -18.97
C PHE A 287 -12.36 14.24 -20.45
N VAL A 288 -12.95 13.11 -20.85
CA VAL A 288 -13.47 12.92 -22.21
C VAL A 288 -14.74 13.74 -22.44
N ALA A 289 -15.67 13.76 -21.47
CA ALA A 289 -16.91 14.55 -21.59
C ALA A 289 -16.64 16.06 -21.76
N GLN A 290 -15.55 16.56 -21.16
CA GLN A 290 -15.10 17.94 -21.29
C GLN A 290 -14.26 18.20 -22.56
N GLY A 291 -14.05 17.19 -23.42
CA GLY A 291 -13.27 17.34 -24.66
C GLY A 291 -11.79 17.62 -24.43
N ARG A 292 -11.23 17.24 -23.26
CA ARG A 292 -9.86 17.59 -22.83
C ARG A 292 -8.76 16.72 -23.43
N GLY A 293 -9.12 15.82 -24.34
CA GLY A 293 -8.19 14.90 -25.00
C GLY A 293 -8.29 13.48 -24.46
N GLY A 294 -7.18 12.75 -24.57
CA GLY A 294 -7.11 11.32 -24.23
C GLY A 294 -6.22 11.03 -23.03
N ILE A 295 -5.92 9.74 -22.87
CA ILE A 295 -5.03 9.22 -21.82
C ILE A 295 -3.67 9.94 -21.75
N ALA A 296 -3.13 10.34 -22.91
CA ALA A 296 -1.85 11.05 -22.97
C ALA A 296 -1.93 12.42 -22.28
N ASP A 297 -2.99 13.17 -22.51
CA ASP A 297 -3.19 14.50 -21.93
C ASP A 297 -3.45 14.41 -20.42
N ALA A 298 -4.26 13.44 -19.99
CA ALA A 298 -4.47 13.17 -18.57
C ALA A 298 -3.17 12.75 -17.86
N ARG A 299 -2.33 11.95 -18.53
CA ARG A 299 -1.01 11.56 -18.02
C ARG A 299 -0.10 12.75 -17.82
N GLU A 300 -0.03 13.68 -18.78
CA GLU A 300 0.83 14.85 -18.68
C GLU A 300 0.47 15.72 -17.46
N LYS A 301 -0.82 15.78 -17.08
CA LYS A 301 -1.24 16.43 -15.82
C LYS A 301 -0.71 15.76 -14.57
N LEU A 302 -0.63 14.42 -14.55
CA LEU A 302 -0.08 13.67 -13.44
C LEU A 302 1.44 13.80 -13.33
N LEU A 303 2.15 14.00 -14.46
CA LEU A 303 3.60 14.19 -14.47
C LEU A 303 4.05 15.53 -13.89
N GLU A 304 3.13 16.48 -13.71
CA GLU A 304 3.43 17.74 -13.00
C GLU A 304 3.73 17.50 -11.49
N PHE A 305 3.31 16.36 -10.92
CA PHE A 305 3.50 16.05 -9.51
C PHE A 305 4.89 15.49 -9.21
N LYS A 306 5.52 15.97 -8.14
CA LYS A 306 6.88 15.55 -7.76
C LYS A 306 6.91 14.07 -7.37
N GLY A 307 7.81 13.32 -8.01
CA GLY A 307 7.95 11.88 -7.79
C GLY A 307 7.03 11.02 -8.65
N VAL A 308 6.25 11.63 -9.56
CA VAL A 308 5.42 10.91 -10.53
C VAL A 308 6.16 10.82 -11.87
N GLY A 309 6.53 9.60 -12.25
CA GLY A 309 6.98 9.25 -13.60
C GLY A 309 5.93 8.46 -14.36
N ARG A 310 6.24 8.04 -15.60
CA ARG A 310 5.34 7.27 -16.50
C ARG A 310 4.58 6.14 -15.78
N LYS A 311 5.31 5.25 -15.09
CA LYS A 311 4.72 4.13 -14.36
C LYS A 311 3.74 4.58 -13.28
N VAL A 312 4.12 5.58 -12.48
CA VAL A 312 3.28 6.07 -11.37
C VAL A 312 2.02 6.73 -11.93
N ALA A 313 2.16 7.57 -12.96
CA ALA A 313 1.02 8.19 -13.63
C ALA A 313 0.06 7.13 -14.19
N ASP A 314 0.57 6.09 -14.84
CA ASP A 314 -0.26 5.01 -15.39
C ASP A 314 -0.96 4.20 -14.30
N CYS A 315 -0.32 3.97 -13.14
CA CYS A 315 -1.00 3.37 -12.00
C CYS A 315 -2.16 4.24 -11.50
N VAL A 316 -1.99 5.57 -11.43
CA VAL A 316 -3.06 6.49 -11.02
C VAL A 316 -4.19 6.53 -12.05
N LEU A 317 -3.85 6.53 -13.34
CA LEU A 317 -4.81 6.46 -14.44
C LEU A 317 -5.68 5.19 -14.36
N LEU A 318 -5.05 4.04 -14.13
CA LEU A 318 -5.73 2.75 -14.07
C LEU A 318 -6.53 2.55 -12.76
N PHE A 319 -5.91 2.80 -11.61
CA PHE A 319 -6.47 2.43 -10.30
C PHE A 319 -7.29 3.53 -9.60
N GLY A 320 -7.20 4.79 -10.05
CA GLY A 320 -7.97 5.90 -9.47
C GLY A 320 -8.91 6.55 -10.49
N LEU A 321 -8.40 6.83 -11.69
CA LEU A 321 -9.08 7.69 -12.67
C LEU A 321 -9.92 6.95 -13.72
N GLY A 322 -9.96 5.61 -13.68
CA GLY A 322 -10.84 4.81 -14.52
C GLY A 322 -10.43 4.71 -16.00
N TRP A 323 -9.15 4.93 -16.32
CA TRP A 323 -8.59 4.70 -17.65
C TRP A 323 -8.22 3.22 -17.83
N THR A 324 -9.22 2.38 -18.07
CA THR A 324 -9.14 0.91 -18.10
C THR A 324 -8.23 0.34 -19.17
N GLU A 325 -7.95 1.10 -20.22
CA GLU A 325 -7.03 0.79 -21.31
C GLU A 325 -5.55 0.98 -20.95
N THR A 326 -5.26 1.67 -19.84
CA THR A 326 -3.90 1.99 -19.41
C THR A 326 -3.15 0.76 -18.93
N VAL A 327 -1.93 0.53 -19.44
CA VAL A 327 -1.05 -0.56 -18.98
C VAL A 327 0.17 0.04 -18.28
N PRO A 328 0.22 0.05 -16.93
CA PRO A 328 1.38 0.51 -16.20
C PRO A 328 2.56 -0.45 -16.39
N VAL A 329 3.69 0.05 -16.90
CA VAL A 329 4.87 -0.79 -17.15
C VAL A 329 5.90 -0.55 -16.05
N ASP A 330 6.08 -1.55 -15.20
CA ASP A 330 7.22 -1.66 -14.29
C ASP A 330 8.21 -2.73 -14.75
N THR A 331 9.21 -3.04 -13.93
CA THR A 331 10.20 -4.07 -14.25
C THR A 331 9.57 -5.47 -14.39
N HIS A 332 8.52 -5.80 -13.63
CA HIS A 332 7.83 -7.09 -13.73
C HIS A 332 7.03 -7.17 -15.03
N VAL A 333 6.23 -6.16 -15.33
CA VAL A 333 5.42 -6.09 -16.56
C VAL A 333 6.33 -6.04 -17.80
N PHE A 334 7.45 -5.32 -17.74
CA PHE A 334 8.44 -5.33 -18.81
C PHE A 334 9.05 -6.72 -19.03
N GLN A 335 9.35 -7.46 -17.95
CA GLN A 335 9.82 -8.83 -18.05
C GLN A 335 8.76 -9.79 -18.61
N ILE A 336 7.48 -9.61 -18.25
CA ILE A 336 6.36 -10.34 -18.86
C ILE A 336 6.31 -10.04 -20.37
N ALA A 337 6.42 -8.78 -20.78
CA ALA A 337 6.39 -8.41 -22.19
C ALA A 337 7.52 -9.09 -22.99
N ILE A 338 8.74 -9.17 -22.45
CA ILE A 338 9.87 -9.84 -23.11
C ILE A 338 9.71 -11.38 -23.07
N ARG A 339 9.59 -11.96 -21.86
CA ARG A 339 9.56 -13.42 -21.64
C ARG A 339 8.34 -14.04 -22.30
N ASP A 340 7.18 -13.47 -22.01
CA ASP A 340 5.92 -14.06 -22.41
C ASP A 340 5.47 -13.52 -23.75
N TYR A 341 5.82 -12.31 -24.21
CA TYR A 341 5.29 -11.79 -25.48
C TYR A 341 6.33 -11.52 -26.56
N ALA A 342 7.60 -11.90 -26.33
CA ALA A 342 8.70 -11.69 -27.26
C ALA A 342 8.84 -10.22 -27.69
N PHE A 343 8.56 -9.28 -26.77
CA PHE A 343 8.77 -7.86 -27.02
C PHE A 343 10.26 -7.60 -27.37
N PRO A 344 10.56 -6.85 -28.44
CA PRO A 344 11.92 -6.69 -28.96
C PRO A 344 12.76 -5.72 -28.10
N ALA A 345 13.19 -6.19 -26.93
CA ALA A 345 14.13 -5.51 -26.04
C ALA A 345 14.92 -6.51 -25.19
N SER A 346 16.07 -6.09 -24.67
CA SER A 346 16.82 -6.88 -23.71
C SER A 346 16.25 -6.72 -22.30
N ARG A 347 16.34 -7.76 -21.47
CA ARG A 347 15.96 -7.71 -20.04
C ARG A 347 16.82 -6.73 -19.24
N THR A 348 18.02 -6.39 -19.73
CA THR A 348 18.94 -5.45 -19.09
C THR A 348 18.69 -4.00 -19.51
N THR A 349 17.78 -3.75 -20.45
CA THR A 349 17.48 -2.40 -20.92
C THR A 349 16.78 -1.59 -19.83
N SER A 350 17.28 -0.38 -19.57
CA SER A 350 16.63 0.56 -18.66
C SER A 350 15.31 1.07 -19.24
N LEU A 351 14.28 1.16 -18.40
CA LEU A 351 12.94 1.54 -18.83
C LEU A 351 12.82 3.07 -18.98
N THR A 352 13.20 3.58 -20.16
CA THR A 352 13.02 5.00 -20.51
C THR A 352 11.54 5.32 -20.76
N PRO A 353 11.13 6.61 -20.73
CA PRO A 353 9.75 6.98 -21.07
C PRO A 353 9.30 6.49 -22.45
N GLN A 354 10.15 6.59 -23.48
CA GLN A 354 9.77 6.08 -24.81
C GLN A 354 9.63 4.56 -24.83
N LEU A 355 10.49 3.83 -24.10
CA LEU A 355 10.40 2.37 -24.02
C LEU A 355 9.14 1.95 -23.25
N HIS A 356 8.84 2.63 -22.15
CA HIS A 356 7.60 2.45 -21.38
C HIS A 356 6.38 2.60 -22.29
N ASP A 357 6.29 3.70 -23.04
CA ASP A 357 5.14 4.00 -23.91
C ASP A 357 4.98 2.94 -25.02
N ARG A 358 6.10 2.45 -25.59
CA ARG A 358 6.11 1.36 -26.57
C ARG A 358 5.62 0.03 -25.98
N VAL A 359 6.08 -0.35 -24.78
CA VAL A 359 5.68 -1.59 -24.11
C VAL A 359 4.20 -1.54 -23.72
N SER A 360 3.77 -0.41 -23.15
CA SER A 360 2.38 -0.16 -22.76
C SER A 360 1.45 -0.31 -23.98
N SER A 361 1.76 0.36 -25.09
CA SER A 361 0.98 0.28 -26.33
C SER A 361 0.98 -1.11 -26.97
N PHE A 362 2.12 -1.81 -26.91
CA PHE A 362 2.25 -3.18 -27.42
C PHE A 362 1.35 -4.17 -26.68
N LEU A 363 1.29 -4.05 -25.35
CA LEU A 363 0.40 -4.87 -24.52
C LEU A 363 -1.06 -4.44 -24.67
N ALA A 364 -1.33 -3.13 -24.71
CA ALA A 364 -2.69 -2.59 -24.83
C ALA A 364 -3.41 -3.07 -26.09
N THR A 365 -2.71 -3.10 -27.23
CA THR A 365 -3.25 -3.60 -28.51
C THR A 365 -3.77 -5.03 -28.44
N LYS A 366 -3.28 -5.86 -27.50
CA LYS A 366 -3.71 -7.26 -27.36
C LYS A 366 -5.09 -7.41 -26.72
N TRP A 367 -5.43 -6.53 -25.77
CA TRP A 367 -6.61 -6.69 -24.92
C TRP A 367 -7.63 -5.56 -25.04
N GLY A 368 -7.32 -4.53 -25.84
CA GLY A 368 -8.28 -3.46 -26.17
C GLY A 368 -8.65 -2.56 -24.99
N ALA A 369 -9.93 -2.24 -24.88
CA ALA A 369 -10.43 -1.18 -23.97
C ALA A 369 -10.21 -1.46 -22.47
N HIS A 370 -9.96 -2.72 -22.09
CA HIS A 370 -9.70 -3.12 -20.70
C HIS A 370 -8.31 -3.77 -20.55
N ALA A 371 -7.33 -3.32 -21.34
CA ALA A 371 -6.00 -3.90 -21.31
C ALA A 371 -5.28 -3.81 -19.96
N GLY A 372 -5.51 -2.74 -19.20
CA GLY A 372 -4.98 -2.64 -17.84
C GLY A 372 -5.53 -3.74 -16.92
N TRP A 373 -6.77 -4.16 -17.13
CA TRP A 373 -7.38 -5.23 -16.34
C TRP A 373 -6.78 -6.59 -16.69
N ALA A 374 -6.63 -6.90 -17.98
CA ALA A 374 -5.96 -8.12 -18.42
C ALA A 374 -4.51 -8.20 -17.90
N GLN A 375 -3.78 -7.08 -17.96
CA GLN A 375 -2.42 -7.01 -17.43
C GLN A 375 -2.38 -7.30 -15.93
N GLN A 376 -3.37 -6.85 -15.15
CA GLN A 376 -3.41 -7.13 -13.71
C GLN A 376 -3.54 -8.62 -13.38
N VAL A 377 -4.31 -9.38 -14.17
CA VAL A 377 -4.39 -10.85 -14.04
C VAL A 377 -3.01 -11.46 -14.28
N LEU A 378 -2.30 -11.03 -15.33
CA LEU A 378 -0.98 -11.56 -15.66
C LEU A 378 0.09 -11.19 -14.63
N PHE A 379 0.01 -9.96 -14.08
CA PHE A 379 0.88 -9.48 -13.02
C PHE A 379 0.68 -10.29 -11.74
N PHE A 380 -0.56 -10.45 -11.28
CA PHE A 380 -0.86 -11.29 -10.12
C PHE A 380 -0.40 -12.74 -10.32
N ALA A 381 -0.52 -13.23 -11.56
CA ALA A 381 -0.04 -14.56 -11.86
C ALA A 381 1.50 -14.69 -11.79
N ASP A 382 2.25 -13.60 -12.00
CA ASP A 382 3.72 -13.55 -11.86
C ASP A 382 4.18 -13.32 -10.41
N LEU A 383 3.31 -12.79 -9.53
CA LEU A 383 3.57 -12.77 -8.10
C LEU A 383 3.72 -14.21 -7.61
N LYS A 384 4.88 -14.51 -7.00
CA LYS A 384 5.12 -15.81 -6.38
C LYS A 384 3.99 -16.06 -5.37
N PRO A 385 3.31 -17.22 -5.41
CA PRO A 385 2.39 -17.60 -4.34
C PRO A 385 3.13 -17.45 -3.01
N ALA A 386 2.51 -16.79 -2.02
CA ALA A 386 2.98 -16.87 -0.64
C ALA A 386 3.15 -18.36 -0.34
N ALA A 387 4.39 -18.77 -0.07
CA ALA A 387 4.83 -20.14 -0.29
C ALA A 387 3.81 -21.17 0.22
N ALA A 388 3.53 -22.17 -0.61
CA ALA A 388 3.42 -23.52 -0.12
C ALA A 388 4.64 -23.75 0.77
N THR A 389 4.46 -23.59 2.09
CA THR A 389 5.36 -24.13 3.10
C THR A 389 5.54 -25.57 2.66
N LYS A 390 6.77 -25.96 2.28
CA LYS A 390 7.08 -27.34 1.95
C LYS A 390 6.62 -28.17 3.15
N THR A 391 5.45 -28.78 3.04
CA THR A 391 5.02 -29.83 3.94
C THR A 391 5.96 -30.97 3.60
N ALA A 392 7.02 -31.09 4.39
CA ALA A 392 7.87 -32.26 4.38
C ALA A 392 6.93 -33.47 4.52
N ARG A 393 6.94 -34.29 3.48
CA ARG A 393 6.07 -35.44 3.30
C ARG A 393 6.54 -36.51 4.28
N ASN A 394 5.97 -36.55 5.48
CA ASN A 394 6.26 -37.61 6.45
C ASN A 394 5.72 -38.94 5.89
N LYS A 395 6.62 -39.83 5.48
CA LYS A 395 6.33 -41.25 5.36
C LYS A 395 6.24 -41.82 6.78
N SER A 396 5.08 -42.32 7.16
CA SER A 396 4.90 -43.10 8.38
C SER A 396 5.44 -44.51 8.19
N ALA A 397 6.25 -44.96 9.14
CA ALA A 397 6.47 -46.37 9.43
C ALA A 397 6.21 -46.57 10.93
N ALA A 398 5.35 -47.53 11.24
CA ALA A 398 4.91 -47.86 12.59
C ALA A 398 5.95 -48.71 13.32
N GLY A 399 6.15 -48.47 14.61
CA GLY A 399 6.99 -49.30 15.48
C GLY A 399 7.00 -48.85 16.95
N ALA A 400 6.16 -49.50 17.74
CA ALA A 400 6.20 -49.77 19.19
C ALA A 400 7.00 -48.86 20.16
N GLY A 401 6.26 -48.18 21.04
CA GLY A 401 6.39 -48.32 22.50
C GLY A 401 7.58 -47.69 23.23
N GLY A 402 7.25 -46.76 24.14
CA GLY A 402 8.08 -46.41 25.31
C GLY A 402 8.80 -45.08 25.19
N GLY A 403 8.41 -44.11 26.03
CA GLY A 403 9.02 -42.79 26.05
C GLY A 403 10.46 -42.78 26.57
N VAL A 404 11.26 -41.88 26.01
CA VAL A 404 12.19 -40.92 26.63
C VAL A 404 13.23 -40.52 25.56
N PHE A 405 13.59 -39.23 25.61
CA PHE A 405 14.71 -38.56 24.97
C PHE A 405 15.84 -39.46 24.42
N GLU A 406 16.14 -39.36 23.12
CA GLU A 406 17.53 -39.27 22.66
C GLU A 406 17.68 -38.66 21.26
N ARG A 407 18.56 -37.65 21.21
CA ARG A 407 19.70 -37.50 20.28
C ARG A 407 19.48 -37.87 18.81
N LEU A 408 19.42 -36.83 17.97
CA LEU A 408 19.75 -36.94 16.55
C LEU A 408 21.14 -36.34 16.35
N GLU A 409 22.13 -37.21 16.18
CA GLU A 409 23.40 -36.86 15.56
C GLU A 409 23.13 -36.52 14.09
N VAL A 410 23.55 -35.32 13.69
CA VAL A 410 23.73 -34.95 12.29
C VAL A 410 25.22 -34.64 12.18
N GLU A 411 25.95 -35.46 11.44
CA GLU A 411 27.31 -35.17 11.02
C GLU A 411 27.32 -33.82 10.31
N LEU A 412 28.02 -32.88 10.93
CA LEU A 412 28.38 -31.60 10.37
C LEU A 412 29.64 -31.83 9.54
N GLU A 413 29.55 -31.64 8.22
CA GLU A 413 30.72 -31.10 7.52
C GLU A 413 30.86 -29.65 7.98
N GLU A 414 31.95 -29.44 8.70
CA GLU A 414 32.38 -28.22 9.36
C GLU A 414 32.43 -27.03 8.39
N GLU A 415 31.80 -25.92 8.75
CA GLU A 415 32.53 -24.65 8.88
C GLU A 415 31.94 -23.87 10.08
N GLU A 416 32.83 -23.61 11.03
CA GLU A 416 32.69 -22.96 12.34
C GLU A 416 32.09 -21.54 12.22
N GLY A 417 31.33 -20.95 13.16
CA GLY A 417 30.93 -21.32 14.51
C GLY A 417 29.93 -20.32 15.13
N GLU A 418 29.43 -20.72 16.30
CA GLU A 418 28.71 -20.01 17.39
C GLU A 418 27.27 -19.48 17.17
N GLY A 419 26.31 -20.21 17.79
CA GLY A 419 24.91 -19.80 18.02
C GLY A 419 24.73 -18.78 19.15
N GLY A 420 23.54 -18.33 19.52
CA GLY A 420 22.20 -18.62 19.02
C GLY A 420 21.18 -17.82 19.85
N ALA A 421 20.22 -17.22 19.16
CA ALA A 421 18.84 -17.03 19.61
C ALA A 421 18.01 -17.14 18.33
N GLU A 422 17.22 -18.20 18.17
CA GLU A 422 16.31 -18.30 17.03
C GLU A 422 15.25 -17.20 17.15
N GLU A 423 15.45 -16.09 16.43
CA GLU A 423 14.41 -15.10 16.18
C GLU A 423 13.25 -15.79 15.45
N LYS A 424 12.15 -16.00 16.16
CA LYS A 424 10.87 -16.36 15.53
C LYS A 424 10.45 -15.18 14.65
N LYS A 425 10.74 -15.28 13.36
CA LYS A 425 10.42 -14.25 12.36
C LYS A 425 8.90 -14.07 12.32
N LEU A 426 8.42 -12.91 12.78
CA LEU A 426 7.00 -12.55 12.73
C LEU A 426 6.49 -12.69 11.30
N SER A 427 5.28 -13.21 11.15
CA SER A 427 4.57 -13.15 9.88
C SER A 427 4.28 -11.68 9.53
N PHE A 428 4.04 -11.42 8.25
CA PHE A 428 3.77 -10.07 7.76
C PHE A 428 2.60 -9.39 8.50
N ASP A 429 1.54 -10.14 8.79
CA ASP A 429 0.37 -9.64 9.50
C ASP A 429 0.70 -9.33 10.98
N GLU A 430 1.57 -10.14 11.61
CA GLU A 430 2.07 -9.89 12.96
C GLU A 430 3.03 -8.70 13.03
N GLU A 431 3.89 -8.50 12.02
CA GLU A 431 4.79 -7.33 11.93
C GLU A 431 3.99 -6.04 11.78
N VAL A 432 2.94 -6.06 10.94
CA VAL A 432 2.00 -4.94 10.79
C VAL A 432 1.24 -4.69 12.10
N ALA A 433 0.75 -5.74 12.77
CA ALA A 433 0.04 -5.60 14.05
C ALA A 433 0.92 -5.05 15.18
N VAL A 434 2.16 -5.53 15.31
CA VAL A 434 3.14 -5.06 16.30
C VAL A 434 3.52 -3.59 16.05
N LEU A 435 3.60 -3.17 14.79
CA LEU A 435 3.93 -1.79 14.41
C LEU A 435 2.74 -0.83 14.54
N LEU A 436 1.51 -1.30 14.33
CA LEU A 436 0.29 -0.55 14.65
C LEU A 436 0.16 -0.32 16.16
N ALA A 437 0.61 -1.27 16.98
CA ALA A 437 0.65 -1.13 18.43
C ALA A 437 1.79 -0.21 18.93
N ASN A 438 2.89 -0.07 18.15
CA ASN A 438 4.05 0.75 18.51
C ASN A 438 4.65 1.49 17.29
N PRO A 439 4.16 2.70 16.96
CA PRO A 439 4.53 3.43 15.74
C PRO A 439 6.02 3.86 15.66
N GLY A 440 6.74 3.87 16.80
CA GLY A 440 8.12 4.32 16.92
C GLY A 440 9.21 3.27 16.66
N THR A 441 8.83 1.99 16.48
CA THR A 441 9.81 0.90 16.41
C THR A 441 10.57 0.91 15.07
N LYS A 442 11.84 1.32 15.11
CA LYS A 442 12.77 1.23 13.97
C LYS A 442 13.41 -0.16 13.94
N ARG A 443 13.56 -0.72 12.75
CA ARG A 443 14.48 -1.85 12.52
C ARG A 443 15.91 -1.33 12.67
N ARG A 444 16.58 -1.61 13.80
CA ARG A 444 18.04 -1.44 13.89
C ARG A 444 18.67 -2.55 13.02
N ARG A 445 19.48 -2.13 12.06
CA ARG A 445 20.42 -3.02 11.38
C ARG A 445 21.47 -3.39 12.42
N THR A 446 21.74 -4.68 12.53
CA THR A 446 22.56 -5.38 13.53
C THR A 446 23.66 -4.51 14.15
N THR A 447 23.59 -4.31 15.46
CA THR A 447 24.74 -3.99 16.29
C THR A 447 24.53 -4.76 17.58
N VAL A 448 25.45 -5.68 17.86
CA VAL A 448 25.42 -6.58 19.00
C VAL A 448 25.39 -5.76 20.28
N LEU A 449 24.37 -5.97 21.11
CA LEU A 449 24.36 -5.57 22.52
C LEU A 449 24.31 -6.87 23.32
N GLN A 450 25.44 -7.25 23.91
CA GLN A 450 25.47 -8.23 24.98
C GLN A 450 25.01 -7.54 26.26
N ALA A 451 23.95 -8.06 26.89
CA ALA A 451 23.59 -7.73 28.25
C ALA A 451 23.73 -9.01 29.09
N ALA A 452 24.63 -8.99 30.07
CA ALA A 452 24.73 -10.04 31.08
C ALA A 452 23.74 -9.73 32.22
N VAL A 453 22.90 -10.69 32.58
CA VAL A 453 22.00 -10.61 33.74
C VAL A 453 22.67 -11.34 34.91
N GLN A 454 22.91 -10.64 36.01
CA GLN A 454 23.21 -11.26 37.31
C GLN A 454 21.91 -11.35 38.13
N THR A 455 21.54 -12.57 38.51
CA THR A 455 20.38 -12.82 39.38
C THR A 455 20.82 -12.90 40.85
N GLY A 456 20.31 -12.00 41.69
CA GLY A 456 20.42 -12.08 43.14
C GLY A 456 19.31 -11.26 43.82
N PRO A 457 18.79 -11.66 45.00
CA PRO A 457 17.62 -11.04 45.61
C PRO A 457 18.02 -9.89 46.53
N GLY A 458 17.51 -8.67 46.27
CA GLY A 458 17.59 -7.55 47.21
C GLY A 458 17.71 -6.18 46.54
N ALA A 459 16.63 -5.41 46.61
CA ALA A 459 16.50 -3.94 46.55
C ALA A 459 17.48 -3.08 45.72
N GLY A 460 16.90 -2.20 44.88
CA GLY A 460 17.41 -0.83 44.71
C GLY A 460 17.50 -0.30 43.29
N VAL A 461 16.56 0.59 42.92
CA VAL A 461 16.68 1.76 42.03
C VAL A 461 17.61 1.65 40.80
N LEU A 462 17.03 1.62 39.60
CA LEU A 462 17.73 1.90 38.34
C LEU A 462 18.09 3.39 38.25
N ALA A 463 19.36 3.71 38.48
CA ALA A 463 19.97 4.97 38.07
C ALA A 463 20.68 4.77 36.72
N VAL A 464 20.34 5.59 35.72
CA VAL A 464 21.07 5.66 34.45
C VAL A 464 22.31 6.52 34.69
N LYS A 465 23.50 5.91 34.64
CA LYS A 465 24.76 6.65 34.47
C LYS A 465 25.06 6.72 32.98
N GLU A 466 25.14 7.93 32.44
CA GLU A 466 25.93 8.20 31.24
C GLU A 466 27.40 8.19 31.69
N GLU A 467 28.20 7.27 31.14
CA GLU A 467 29.65 7.36 31.24
C GLU A 467 30.20 7.84 29.89
N GLU A 468 30.72 9.06 29.92
CA GLU A 468 31.59 9.67 28.92
C GLU A 468 32.96 9.00 29.05
N GLU A 469 33.47 8.35 27.99
CA GLU A 469 34.86 7.93 27.96
C GLU A 469 35.68 8.99 27.23
N VAL A 470 36.42 9.75 28.04
CA VAL A 470 37.44 10.73 27.67
C VAL A 470 38.77 9.98 27.56
N GLU A 471 39.39 9.97 26.39
CA GLU A 471 40.80 9.59 26.29
C GLU A 471 41.67 10.84 26.33
N LEU A 472 42.38 11.00 27.45
CA LEU A 472 43.41 12.01 27.68
C LEU A 472 44.73 11.55 27.05
N VAL A 473 45.35 12.41 26.24
CA VAL A 473 46.81 12.35 26.00
C VAL A 473 47.39 13.73 26.30
N GLU A 474 48.45 13.70 27.10
CA GLU A 474 49.08 14.77 27.88
C GLU A 474 49.70 15.91 27.03
N GLU A 475 49.68 17.13 27.59
CA GLU A 475 50.53 18.27 27.20
C GLU A 475 51.86 18.21 27.99
N ASP A 476 53.02 18.43 27.35
CA ASP A 476 53.89 19.59 27.63
C ASP A 476 55.07 19.75 26.63
N GLU A 477 55.62 20.96 26.63
CA GLU A 477 56.36 21.76 25.65
C GLU A 477 57.73 21.29 25.10
N THR A 478 58.02 21.68 23.85
CA THR A 478 59.21 22.49 23.47
C THR A 478 59.13 23.02 22.01
N LYS A 479 59.32 24.35 21.84
CA LYS A 479 59.38 25.15 20.57
C LYS A 479 60.75 24.97 19.83
N PRO A 480 61.05 25.53 18.61
CA PRO A 480 60.36 26.59 17.84
C PRO A 480 60.27 26.52 16.27
N ALA A 481 59.31 27.28 15.74
CA ALA A 481 59.31 28.21 14.58
C ALA A 481 59.65 27.77 13.12
N LYS A 482 58.71 28.05 12.19
CA LYS A 482 58.84 29.14 11.16
C LYS A 482 57.53 29.48 10.41
N ALA A 483 57.23 30.78 10.42
CA ALA A 483 56.45 31.67 9.52
C ALA A 483 55.25 31.15 8.70
N LYS A 484 53.99 31.62 8.93
CA LYS A 484 53.37 32.91 8.49
C LYS A 484 53.36 33.05 6.95
N ARG A 485 52.25 33.30 6.24
CA ARG A 485 51.06 34.16 6.49
C ARG A 485 50.04 34.00 5.32
N PRO A 486 48.88 34.70 5.28
CA PRO A 486 47.56 34.14 4.96
C PRO A 486 46.91 34.83 3.72
N PRO A 487 45.60 34.64 3.44
CA PRO A 487 44.96 35.12 2.22
C PRO A 487 44.17 36.43 2.42
N LEU A 488 43.74 37.02 1.30
CA LEU A 488 42.43 37.63 1.01
C LEU A 488 42.51 38.95 0.22
N GLY A 489 41.69 39.02 -0.83
CA GLY A 489 40.83 40.20 -1.06
C GLY A 489 41.26 41.23 -2.10
N GLY A 490 40.42 41.38 -3.14
CA GLY A 490 39.78 42.67 -3.38
C GLY A 490 40.24 43.53 -4.58
N LYS A 491 39.35 43.54 -5.59
CA LYS A 491 38.85 44.71 -6.36
C LYS A 491 39.78 45.55 -7.28
N LYS A 492 39.29 45.60 -8.54
CA LYS A 492 39.09 46.75 -9.46
C LYS A 492 40.32 47.50 -10.01
N GLY A 493 40.42 47.47 -11.36
CA GLY A 493 40.24 48.70 -12.14
C GLY A 493 41.28 49.06 -13.20
N SER A 494 40.84 48.97 -14.47
CA SER A 494 40.99 50.00 -15.54
C SER A 494 42.04 49.83 -16.66
N SER A 495 41.51 50.01 -17.90
CA SER A 495 42.10 50.61 -19.12
C SER A 495 43.25 49.86 -19.82
N LYS A 496 43.32 49.65 -21.15
CA LYS A 496 42.74 50.32 -22.34
C LYS A 496 43.06 49.44 -23.57
N GLY A 497 42.23 49.54 -24.63
CA GLY A 497 42.73 49.58 -26.02
C GLY A 497 42.23 48.50 -26.99
N GLY A 498 41.68 48.93 -28.15
CA GLY A 498 41.97 48.25 -29.42
C GLY A 498 40.82 47.71 -30.28
N ARG A 499 39.94 48.60 -30.74
CA ARG A 499 39.09 48.55 -31.95
C ARG A 499 39.57 47.62 -33.11
N ARG A 500 38.69 46.77 -33.65
CA ARG A 500 38.52 46.59 -35.12
C ARG A 500 37.20 45.90 -35.50
N THR A 501 36.59 46.46 -36.52
CA THR A 501 35.31 46.20 -37.17
C THR A 501 35.45 45.21 -38.33
N SER A 502 34.42 44.42 -38.66
CA SER A 502 33.77 44.50 -39.99
C SER A 502 32.48 43.67 -40.07
N SER A 503 31.56 44.25 -40.84
CA SER A 503 30.25 43.79 -41.27
C SER A 503 30.31 43.20 -42.69
N ARG A 504 29.43 42.24 -43.00
CA ARG A 504 28.69 42.03 -44.28
C ARG A 504 28.01 40.66 -44.18
N GLY A 505 26.72 40.46 -44.47
CA GLY A 505 25.85 41.12 -45.43
C GLY A 505 25.96 40.39 -46.77
N GLY A 506 25.01 39.49 -47.06
CA GLY A 506 24.92 38.79 -48.35
C GLY A 506 23.73 37.82 -48.39
N ALA A 507 22.67 38.23 -49.09
CA ALA A 507 21.46 37.48 -49.35
C ALA A 507 21.44 36.97 -50.81
N VAL A 508 20.46 36.11 -51.11
CA VAL A 508 19.80 35.85 -52.42
C VAL A 508 20.31 34.66 -53.27
N LYS A 509 19.58 33.54 -53.19
CA LYS A 509 18.62 32.95 -54.18
C LYS A 509 19.09 32.33 -55.52
N MET A 510 18.43 31.19 -55.84
CA MET A 510 18.17 30.52 -57.15
C MET A 510 19.38 29.84 -57.81
N GLU A 511 19.31 28.72 -58.52
CA GLU A 511 18.32 27.80 -59.13
C GLU A 511 18.87 26.36 -58.88
N GLU A 512 18.14 25.24 -58.96
CA GLU A 512 17.22 24.74 -60.00
C GLU A 512 16.33 23.62 -59.42
#